data_AF-A0A939P6L2-F1
#
_entry.id   AF-A0A939P6L2-F1
#
_cell.length_a   1.000
_cell.length_b   1.000
_cell.length_c   1.000
_cell.angle_alpha   90.00
_cell.angle_beta   90.00
_cell.angle_gamma   90.00
#
_symmetry.space_group_name_H-M   'P 1'
#
loop_
_entity.id
_entity.type
_entity.pdbx_description
1 polymer ?
#
loop_
_entity_poly.entity_id
_entity_poly.type
_entity_poly.pdbx_seq_one_letter_code
_entity_poly.pdbx_strand_id
1 'polypeptide(L)'
;MYVIAATAQLLVAASFLSIPALRHRFGASTAKANAEAELTRQGFPTTVLAENKLTFDASGHETAVPATVAALMIIAAAFNLIDPHWGQLLTWVFSSLILLGNALILWSQLTAVQSVEKAFQRKGDPTLQRIDVRALLKAAESGFPTWTPTLQKARHTTVFAASLIALLTVTFA
;
A
#
# COMPACT_ATOMS: atom_id res chain seq x y z
N MET A 1 12.86 23.79 -14.08
CA MET A 1 12.32 23.30 -12.79
C MET A 1 11.15 22.34 -12.99
N TYR A 2 10.19 22.62 -13.86
CA TYR A 2 9.05 21.72 -14.11
C TYR A 2 9.38 20.29 -14.59
N VAL A 3 10.50 20.10 -15.31
CA VAL A 3 10.99 18.74 -15.67
C VAL A 3 11.29 17.91 -14.42
N ILE A 4 11.89 18.50 -13.38
CA ILE A 4 12.20 17.80 -12.12
C ILE A 4 10.91 17.40 -11.39
N ALA A 5 9.92 18.30 -11.36
CA ALA A 5 8.60 18.00 -10.78
C ALA A 5 7.91 16.86 -11.53
N ALA A 6 7.93 16.88 -12.87
CA ALA A 6 7.38 15.82 -13.70
C ALA A 6 8.10 14.48 -13.47
N THR A 7 9.43 14.46 -13.42
CA THR A 7 10.20 13.25 -13.12
C THR A 7 9.84 12.69 -11.73
N ALA A 8 9.73 13.56 -10.72
CA ALA A 8 9.36 13.17 -9.37
C ALA A 8 7.94 12.55 -9.33
N GLN A 9 6.97 13.13 -10.04
CA GLN A 9 5.62 12.59 -10.14
C GLN A 9 5.59 11.22 -10.83
N LEU A 10 6.38 11.02 -11.88
CA LEU A 10 6.50 9.71 -12.54
C LEU A 10 7.12 8.64 -11.62
N LEU A 11 8.09 9.02 -10.77
CA LEU A 11 8.65 8.13 -9.75
C LEU A 11 7.60 7.73 -8.70
N VAL A 12 6.73 8.66 -8.29
CA VAL A 12 5.58 8.35 -7.42
C VAL A 12 4.64 7.37 -8.13
N ALA A 13 4.30 7.63 -9.40
CA ALA A 13 3.42 6.74 -10.17
C ALA A 13 3.98 5.31 -10.25
N ALA A 14 5.25 5.16 -10.61
CA ALA A 14 5.93 3.86 -10.65
C ALA A 14 5.93 3.16 -9.27
N SER A 15 6.12 3.93 -8.19
CA SER A 15 6.12 3.42 -6.82
C SER A 15 4.74 2.90 -6.37
N PHE A 16 3.64 3.47 -6.89
CA PHE A 16 2.30 2.96 -6.61
C PHE A 16 1.96 1.70 -7.43
N LEU A 17 2.52 1.56 -8.63
CA LEU A 17 2.30 0.37 -9.47
C LEU A 17 3.14 -0.85 -9.08
N SER A 18 4.22 -0.66 -8.31
CA SER A 18 5.14 -1.75 -7.94
C SER A 18 4.51 -2.80 -7.01
N ILE A 19 3.65 -2.39 -6.07
CA ILE A 19 3.02 -3.30 -5.09
C ILE A 19 1.98 -4.21 -5.76
N PRO A 20 1.03 -3.72 -6.56
CA PRO A 20 0.12 -4.59 -7.30
C PRO A 20 0.86 -5.58 -8.22
N ALA A 21 1.92 -5.13 -8.88
CA ALA A 21 2.75 -6.00 -9.73
C ALA A 21 3.41 -7.12 -8.91
N LEU A 22 3.96 -6.80 -7.73
CA LEU A 22 4.54 -7.78 -6.82
C LEU A 22 3.51 -8.78 -6.31
N ARG A 23 2.35 -8.29 -5.86
CA ARG A 23 1.27 -9.12 -5.35
C ARG A 23 0.72 -10.06 -6.43
N HIS A 24 0.57 -9.57 -7.65
CA HIS A 24 0.18 -10.37 -8.81
C HIS A 24 1.24 -11.44 -9.14
N ARG A 25 2.53 -11.10 -9.03
CA ARG A 25 3.62 -12.00 -9.42
C ARG A 25 3.93 -13.09 -8.38
N PHE A 26 3.85 -12.75 -7.09
CA PHE A 26 4.40 -13.59 -6.01
C PHE A 26 3.40 -13.95 -4.88
N GLY A 27 2.31 -13.20 -4.71
CA GLY A 27 1.75 -13.04 -3.36
C GLY A 27 0.39 -13.66 -3.09
N ALA A 28 -0.55 -13.63 -4.03
CA ALA A 28 -1.95 -13.89 -3.67
C ALA A 28 -2.20 -15.33 -3.18
N SER A 29 -1.61 -16.33 -3.85
CA SER A 29 -1.81 -17.75 -3.52
C SER A 29 -0.91 -18.21 -2.37
N THR A 30 0.38 -17.89 -2.40
CA THR A 30 1.36 -18.38 -1.41
C THR A 30 1.17 -17.74 -0.03
N ALA A 31 0.86 -16.45 0.04
CA ALA A 31 0.59 -15.79 1.32
C ALA A 31 -0.66 -16.37 2.00
N LYS A 32 -1.71 -16.67 1.21
CA LYS A 32 -2.92 -17.33 1.70
C LYS A 32 -2.61 -18.74 2.21
N ALA A 33 -1.89 -19.55 1.44
CA ALA A 33 -1.52 -20.91 1.83
C ALA A 33 -0.71 -20.94 3.14
N ASN A 34 0.24 -20.02 3.32
CA ASN A 34 1.03 -19.95 4.55
C ASN A 34 0.20 -19.50 5.76
N ALA A 35 -0.76 -18.60 5.55
CA ALA A 35 -1.68 -18.19 6.60
C ALA A 35 -2.62 -19.34 7.03
N GLU A 36 -3.12 -20.13 6.07
CA GLU A 36 -3.93 -21.32 6.34
C GLU A 36 -3.14 -22.42 7.06
N ALA A 37 -1.87 -22.63 6.67
CA ALA A 37 -0.97 -23.52 7.38
C ALA A 37 -0.74 -23.08 8.83
N GLU A 38 -0.60 -21.77 9.06
CA GLU A 38 -0.44 -21.19 10.39
C GLU A 38 -1.71 -21.31 11.25
N LEU A 39 -2.91 -21.10 10.67
CA LEU A 39 -4.17 -21.38 11.36
C LEU A 39 -4.25 -22.84 11.81
N THR A 40 -3.87 -23.77 10.92
CA THR A 40 -3.82 -25.20 11.23
C THR A 40 -2.83 -25.48 12.34
N ARG A 41 -1.64 -24.85 12.32
CA ARG A 41 -0.62 -24.96 13.38
C ARG A 41 -1.12 -24.44 14.73
N GLN A 42 -1.95 -23.40 14.71
CA GLN A 42 -2.59 -22.85 15.91
C GLN A 42 -3.82 -23.68 16.37
N GLY A 43 -4.24 -24.69 15.61
CA GLY A 43 -5.37 -25.57 15.94
C GLY A 43 -6.74 -25.04 15.51
N PHE A 44 -6.78 -24.09 14.57
CA PHE A 44 -8.03 -23.50 14.06
C PHE A 44 -8.35 -23.98 12.64
N PRO A 45 -9.65 -24.09 12.28
CA PRO A 45 -10.06 -24.36 10.91
C PRO A 45 -9.58 -23.28 9.95
N THR A 46 -9.12 -23.67 8.76
CA THR A 46 -8.72 -22.72 7.70
C THR A 46 -9.90 -21.88 7.17
N THR A 47 -11.13 -22.35 7.38
CA THR A 47 -12.37 -21.67 7.02
C THR A 47 -12.77 -20.56 7.99
N VAL A 48 -12.18 -20.48 9.19
CA VAL A 48 -12.60 -19.55 10.26
C VAL A 48 -12.60 -18.09 9.81
N LEU A 49 -11.64 -17.71 8.95
CA LEU A 49 -11.56 -16.37 8.39
C LEU A 49 -12.66 -16.15 7.35
N ALA A 50 -12.87 -17.09 6.44
CA ALA A 50 -13.90 -17.00 5.40
C ALA A 50 -15.32 -16.96 5.99
N GLU A 51 -15.59 -17.79 7.00
CA GLU A 51 -16.84 -17.83 7.76
C GLU A 51 -17.11 -16.48 8.45
N ASN A 52 -16.06 -15.82 8.93
CA ASN A 52 -16.14 -14.48 9.51
C ASN A 52 -16.08 -13.34 8.47
N LYS A 53 -16.12 -13.65 7.16
CA LYS A 53 -15.99 -12.70 6.03
C LYS A 53 -14.68 -11.91 6.03
N LEU A 54 -13.60 -12.54 6.52
CA LEU A 54 -12.23 -12.04 6.48
C LEU A 54 -11.51 -12.74 5.33
N THR A 55 -11.23 -11.98 4.27
CA THR A 55 -10.58 -12.51 3.06
C THR A 55 -9.15 -11.99 2.96
N PHE A 56 -8.21 -12.88 2.63
CA PHE A 56 -6.86 -12.47 2.22
C PHE A 56 -6.86 -11.81 0.84
N ASP A 57 -7.83 -12.18 0.00
CA ASP A 57 -8.16 -11.43 -1.20
C ASP A 57 -8.92 -10.18 -0.80
N ALA A 58 -8.19 -9.07 -0.77
CA ALA A 58 -8.83 -7.81 -0.95
C ALA A 58 -9.28 -7.73 -2.40
N SER A 59 -10.58 -7.52 -2.58
CA SER A 59 -11.26 -7.44 -3.87
C SER A 59 -10.51 -6.56 -4.89
N GLY A 60 -10.76 -6.73 -6.19
CA GLY A 60 -10.13 -5.98 -7.29
C GLY A 60 -10.13 -4.44 -7.18
N HIS A 61 -10.86 -3.86 -6.22
CA HIS A 61 -10.72 -2.47 -5.78
C HIS A 61 -9.34 -2.12 -5.23
N GLU A 62 -8.55 -3.10 -4.75
CA GLU A 62 -7.20 -2.87 -4.21
C GLU A 62 -6.20 -2.41 -5.28
N THR A 63 -6.40 -2.78 -6.54
CA THR A 63 -5.58 -2.32 -7.67
C THR A 63 -6.06 -0.98 -8.22
N ALA A 64 -7.34 -0.66 -8.03
CA ALA A 64 -7.94 0.58 -8.53
C ALA A 64 -7.34 1.83 -7.86
N VAL A 65 -7.11 1.80 -6.56
CA VAL A 65 -6.56 2.95 -5.82
C VAL A 65 -5.13 3.29 -6.27
N PRO A 66 -4.17 2.34 -6.29
CA PRO A 66 -2.82 2.62 -6.80
C PRO A 66 -2.79 3.02 -8.27
N ALA A 67 -3.62 2.39 -9.11
CA ALA A 67 -3.72 2.75 -10.53
C ALA A 67 -4.26 4.18 -10.73
N THR A 68 -5.27 4.57 -9.96
CA THR A 68 -5.83 5.94 -9.98
C THR A 68 -4.79 6.96 -9.56
N VAL A 69 -4.07 6.70 -8.46
CA VAL A 69 -2.97 7.55 -8.02
C VAL A 69 -1.90 7.70 -9.10
N ALA A 70 -1.48 6.58 -9.71
CA ALA A 70 -0.49 6.62 -10.78
C ALA A 70 -0.96 7.44 -11.99
N ALA A 71 -2.23 7.28 -12.40
CA ALA A 71 -2.81 8.05 -13.49
C ALA A 71 -2.82 9.56 -13.19
N LEU A 72 -3.25 9.96 -11.98
CA LEU A 72 -3.25 11.37 -11.56
C LEU A 72 -1.84 11.98 -11.55
N MET A 73 -0.84 11.20 -11.13
CA MET A 73 0.57 11.63 -11.15
C MET A 73 1.10 11.81 -12.57
N ILE A 74 0.74 10.91 -13.48
CA ILE A 74 1.13 11.02 -14.90
C ILE A 74 0.46 12.25 -15.54
N ILE A 75 -0.82 12.50 -15.24
CA ILE A 75 -1.53 13.70 -15.71
C ILE A 75 -0.84 14.96 -15.18
N ALA A 76 -0.57 15.03 -13.87
CA ALA A 76 0.12 16.19 -13.29
C ALA A 76 1.51 16.41 -13.90
N ALA A 77 2.25 15.33 -14.20
CA ALA A 77 3.54 15.39 -14.88
C ALA A 77 3.41 15.96 -16.30
N ALA A 78 2.41 15.52 -17.06
CA ALA A 78 2.15 16.04 -18.40
C ALA A 78 1.80 17.54 -18.37
N PHE A 79 0.96 17.97 -17.42
CA PHE A 79 0.62 19.39 -17.26
C PHE A 79 1.84 20.23 -16.86
N ASN A 80 2.73 19.74 -15.99
CA ASN A 80 3.99 20.41 -15.70
C ASN A 80 4.86 20.65 -16.95
N LEU A 81 4.75 19.81 -17.99
CA LEU A 81 5.51 19.97 -19.23
C LEU A 81 4.82 20.84 -20.29
N ILE A 82 3.48 20.90 -20.30
CA ILE A 82 2.70 21.54 -21.37
C ILE A 82 2.10 22.88 -20.93
N ASP A 83 1.61 22.98 -19.69
CA ASP A 83 1.02 24.20 -19.12
C ASP A 83 1.45 24.35 -17.64
N PRO A 84 2.53 25.12 -17.39
CA PRO A 84 3.10 25.26 -16.05
C PRO A 84 2.13 25.82 -14.99
N HIS A 85 1.12 26.61 -15.39
CA HIS A 85 0.19 27.21 -14.43
C HIS A 85 -0.74 26.14 -13.83
N TRP A 86 -1.32 25.29 -14.70
CA TRP A 86 -2.08 24.14 -14.25
C TRP A 86 -1.19 23.07 -13.61
N GLY A 87 0.02 22.86 -14.13
CA GLY A 87 1.01 21.94 -13.57
C GLY A 87 1.34 22.24 -12.10
N GLN A 88 1.56 23.51 -11.76
CA GLN A 88 1.82 23.95 -10.40
C GLN A 88 0.64 23.64 -9.46
N LEU A 89 -0.59 24.01 -9.85
CA LEU A 89 -1.79 23.77 -9.03
C LEU A 89 -2.02 22.27 -8.79
N LEU A 90 -1.97 21.45 -9.84
CA LEU A 90 -2.15 20.00 -9.74
C LEU A 90 -1.05 19.35 -8.88
N THR A 91 0.19 19.84 -9.00
CA THR A 91 1.31 19.36 -8.18
C THR A 91 1.07 19.66 -6.70
N TRP A 92 0.62 20.86 -6.36
CA TRP A 92 0.27 21.23 -4.99
C TRP A 92 -0.81 20.33 -4.40
N VAL A 93 -1.93 20.18 -5.11
CA VAL A 93 -3.06 19.37 -4.65
C VAL A 93 -2.64 17.92 -4.49
N PHE A 94 -2.15 17.29 -5.57
CA PHE A 94 -1.95 15.86 -5.54
C PHE A 94 -0.72 15.45 -4.74
N SER A 95 0.40 16.18 -4.79
CA SER A 95 1.59 15.80 -4.00
C SER A 95 1.31 15.92 -2.50
N SER A 96 0.51 16.90 -2.06
CA SER A 96 0.08 17.02 -0.66
C SER A 96 -0.81 15.85 -0.24
N LEU A 97 -1.78 15.50 -1.08
CA LEU A 97 -2.66 14.33 -0.84
C LEU A 97 -1.85 13.03 -0.80
N ILE A 98 -0.84 12.88 -1.66
CA ILE A 98 0.04 11.72 -1.68
C ILE A 98 0.86 11.64 -0.39
N LEU A 99 1.41 12.75 0.11
CA LEU A 99 2.15 12.77 1.37
C LEU A 99 1.27 12.31 2.53
N LEU A 100 0.06 12.88 2.64
CA LEU A 100 -0.90 12.52 3.68
C LEU A 100 -1.35 11.06 3.55
N GLY A 101 -1.72 10.63 2.34
CA GLY A 101 -2.13 9.26 2.04
C GLY A 101 -1.02 8.26 2.33
N ASN A 102 0.23 8.55 1.95
CA ASN A 102 1.37 7.68 2.20
C ASN A 102 1.70 7.59 3.71
N ALA A 103 1.52 8.68 4.46
CA ALA A 103 1.63 8.66 5.93
C ALA A 103 0.54 7.79 6.57
N LEU A 104 -0.71 7.89 6.09
CA LEU A 104 -1.80 7.03 6.56
C LEU A 104 -1.57 5.55 6.23
N ILE A 105 -1.05 5.24 5.02
CA ILE A 105 -0.69 3.88 4.63
C ILE A 105 0.42 3.34 5.56
N LEU A 106 1.46 4.14 5.81
CA LEU A 106 2.55 3.74 6.70
C LEU A 106 2.03 3.49 8.13
N TRP A 107 1.18 4.38 8.64
CA TRP A 107 0.53 4.20 9.94
C TRP A 107 -0.31 2.93 10.01
N SER A 108 -1.10 2.65 8.97
CA SER A 108 -1.90 1.44 8.85
C SER A 108 -1.04 0.18 8.88
N GLN A 109 0.10 0.16 8.19
CA GLN A 109 1.04 -0.96 8.22
C GLN A 109 1.66 -1.16 9.61
N LEU A 110 2.09 -0.08 10.27
CA LEU A 110 2.66 -0.14 11.62
C LEU A 110 1.66 -0.63 12.67
N THR A 111 0.37 -0.38 12.44
CA THR A 111 -0.72 -0.77 13.34
C THR A 111 -1.52 -1.98 12.84
N ALA A 112 -1.01 -2.72 11.84
CA ALA A 112 -1.73 -3.82 11.20
C ALA A 112 -2.17 -4.90 12.19
N VAL A 113 -1.29 -5.35 13.08
CA VAL A 113 -1.61 -6.35 14.12
C VAL A 113 -2.75 -5.86 15.01
N GLN A 114 -2.64 -4.64 15.55
CA GLN A 114 -3.65 -4.05 16.44
C GLN A 114 -4.98 -3.83 15.72
N SER A 115 -4.94 -3.46 14.45
CA SER A 115 -6.14 -3.27 13.63
C SER A 115 -6.88 -4.58 13.40
N VAL A 116 -6.16 -5.66 13.09
CA VAL A 116 -6.73 -6.99 12.90
C VAL A 116 -7.25 -7.57 14.23
N GLU A 117 -6.50 -7.42 15.33
CA GLU A 117 -6.96 -7.80 16.67
C GLU A 117 -8.27 -7.09 17.05
N LYS A 118 -8.34 -5.77 16.81
CA LYS A 118 -9.59 -5.01 17.03
C LYS A 118 -10.72 -5.48 16.11
N ALA A 119 -10.42 -5.84 14.86
CA ALA A 119 -11.43 -6.39 13.95
C ALA A 119 -11.95 -7.75 14.45
N PHE A 120 -11.09 -8.61 14.97
CA PHE A 120 -11.46 -9.91 15.55
C PHE A 120 -12.29 -9.72 16.82
N GLN A 121 -11.91 -8.78 17.68
CA GLN A 121 -12.69 -8.42 18.87
C GLN A 121 -14.08 -7.90 18.51
N ARG A 122 -14.20 -7.02 17.51
CA ARG A 122 -15.49 -6.48 17.03
C ARG A 122 -16.43 -7.55 16.48
N LYS A 123 -15.91 -8.64 15.93
CA LYS A 123 -16.71 -9.78 15.45
C LYS A 123 -17.34 -10.57 16.58
N GLY A 124 -16.72 -10.57 17.77
CA GLY A 124 -17.25 -11.25 18.95
C GLY A 124 -17.15 -12.78 18.91
N ASP A 125 -16.49 -13.36 17.90
CA ASP A 125 -16.27 -14.81 17.80
C ASP A 125 -15.16 -15.23 18.79
N PRO A 126 -15.46 -16.11 19.77
CA PRO A 126 -14.47 -16.61 20.73
C PRO A 126 -13.27 -17.30 20.06
N THR A 127 -13.47 -17.88 18.88
CA THR A 127 -12.43 -18.56 18.10
C THR A 127 -11.42 -17.55 17.57
N LEU A 128 -11.90 -16.45 16.96
CA LEU A 128 -11.04 -15.39 16.44
C LEU A 128 -10.19 -14.72 17.52
N GLN A 129 -10.76 -14.53 18.72
CA GLN A 129 -10.05 -13.89 19.83
C GLN A 129 -8.86 -14.72 20.36
N ARG A 130 -8.81 -16.01 20.05
CA ARG A 130 -7.74 -16.92 20.47
C ARG A 130 -6.65 -17.10 19.42
N ILE A 131 -6.83 -16.57 18.21
CA ILE A 131 -5.84 -16.62 17.14
C ILE A 131 -4.69 -15.67 17.48
N ASP A 132 -3.45 -16.14 17.38
CA ASP A 132 -2.27 -15.27 17.42
C ASP A 132 -2.16 -14.54 16.08
N VAL A 133 -2.73 -13.32 16.05
CA VAL A 133 -2.74 -12.44 14.89
C VAL A 133 -1.34 -12.09 14.42
N ARG A 134 -0.38 -11.93 15.35
CA ARG A 134 1.00 -11.58 15.00
C ARG A 134 1.67 -12.74 14.28
N ALA A 135 1.53 -13.97 14.79
CA ALA A 135 2.06 -15.15 14.14
C ALA A 135 1.39 -15.40 12.78
N LEU A 136 0.07 -15.19 12.69
CA LEU A 136 -0.69 -15.32 11.45
C LEU A 136 -0.20 -14.35 10.36
N LEU A 137 -0.08 -13.05 10.68
CA LEU A 137 0.41 -12.06 9.73
C LEU A 137 1.86 -12.33 9.32
N LYS A 138 2.73 -12.71 10.26
CA LYS A 138 4.11 -13.09 9.97
C LYS A 138 4.21 -14.30 9.04
N ALA A 139 3.35 -15.31 9.23
CA ALA A 139 3.27 -16.46 8.34
C ALA A 139 2.80 -16.06 6.94
N ALA A 140 1.77 -15.21 6.84
CA ALA A 140 1.32 -14.66 5.56
C ALA A 140 2.45 -13.88 4.84
N GLU A 141 3.17 -13.02 5.57
CA GLU A 141 4.31 -12.24 5.06
C GLU A 141 5.46 -13.13 4.56
N SER A 142 5.67 -14.30 5.17
CA SER A 142 6.70 -15.25 4.73
C SER A 142 6.42 -15.85 3.34
N GLY A 143 5.20 -15.69 2.82
CA GLY A 143 4.87 -16.04 1.44
C GLY A 143 5.47 -15.09 0.40
N PHE A 144 5.97 -13.93 0.82
CA PHE A 144 6.63 -12.97 -0.06
C PHE A 144 8.15 -13.11 -0.05
N PRO A 145 8.85 -12.67 -1.11
CA PRO A 145 10.32 -12.65 -1.12
C PRO A 145 10.90 -11.88 0.07
N THR A 146 12.05 -12.32 0.58
CA THR A 146 12.72 -11.73 1.76
C THR A 146 13.12 -10.27 1.61
N TRP A 147 13.25 -9.78 0.37
CA TRP A 147 13.55 -8.38 0.06
C TRP A 147 12.30 -7.48 0.01
N THR A 148 11.08 -8.03 0.15
CA THR A 148 9.82 -7.27 0.11
C THR A 148 9.77 -6.15 1.16
N PRO A 149 10.20 -6.34 2.42
CA PRO A 149 10.25 -5.25 3.40
C PRO A 149 11.20 -4.12 2.98
N THR A 150 12.31 -4.46 2.31
CA THR A 150 13.25 -3.47 1.77
C THR A 150 12.60 -2.67 0.64
N LEU A 151 11.88 -3.34 -0.27
CA LEU A 151 11.14 -2.67 -1.34
C LEU A 151 10.05 -1.74 -0.78
N GLN A 152 9.32 -2.16 0.26
CA GLN A 152 8.30 -1.32 0.90
C GLN A 152 8.92 -0.06 1.52
N LYS A 153 10.04 -0.18 2.23
CA LYS A 153 10.78 0.98 2.75
C LYS A 153 11.23 1.91 1.63
N ALA A 154 11.88 1.35 0.60
CA ALA A 154 12.32 2.12 -0.57
C ALA A 154 11.16 2.85 -1.23
N ARG A 155 10.00 2.19 -1.41
CA ARG A 155 8.77 2.80 -1.94
C ARG A 155 8.34 3.98 -1.08
N HIS A 156 8.20 3.81 0.23
CA HIS A 156 7.76 4.90 1.10
C HIS A 156 8.72 6.08 1.07
N THR A 157 10.03 5.82 1.11
CA THR A 157 11.07 6.84 0.97
C THR A 157 10.96 7.57 -0.36
N THR A 158 10.82 6.85 -1.48
CA THR A 158 10.67 7.44 -2.81
C THR A 158 9.42 8.30 -2.89
N VAL A 159 8.27 7.82 -2.40
CA VAL A 159 7.01 8.59 -2.43
C VAL A 159 7.15 9.88 -1.60
N PHE A 160 7.68 9.81 -0.38
CA PHE A 160 7.88 11.01 0.44
C PHE A 160 8.87 11.99 -0.19
N ALA A 161 10.04 11.50 -0.60
CA ALA A 161 11.10 12.34 -1.17
C ALA A 161 10.65 12.97 -2.50
N ALA A 162 10.08 12.18 -3.41
CA ALA A 162 9.64 12.68 -4.71
C ALA A 162 8.48 13.66 -4.59
N SER A 163 7.48 13.41 -3.73
CA SER A 163 6.39 14.37 -3.50
C SER A 163 6.89 15.68 -2.87
N LEU A 164 7.85 15.60 -1.94
CA LEU A 164 8.46 16.81 -1.36
C LEU A 164 9.28 17.59 -2.40
N ILE A 165 10.10 16.90 -3.19
CA ILE A 165 10.86 17.51 -4.28
C ILE A 165 9.91 18.18 -5.28
N ALA A 166 8.83 17.52 -5.69
CA ALA A 166 7.86 18.09 -6.61
C ALA A 166 7.26 19.39 -6.06
N LEU A 167 6.82 19.39 -4.79
CA LEU A 167 6.28 20.59 -4.13
C LEU A 167 7.29 21.74 -4.04
N LEU A 168 8.51 21.47 -3.55
CA LEU A 168 9.54 22.50 -3.44
C LEU A 168 9.88 23.07 -4.81
N THR A 169 9.99 22.19 -5.81
CA THR A 169 10.34 22.59 -7.17
C THR A 169 9.30 23.52 -7.79
N VAL A 170 8.00 23.24 -7.65
CA VAL A 170 6.95 24.13 -8.20
C VAL A 170 6.68 25.36 -7.33
N THR A 171 7.20 25.41 -6.10
CA THR A 171 7.05 26.56 -5.20
C THR A 171 8.15 27.59 -5.44
N PHE A 172 9.36 27.14 -5.80
CA PHE A 172 10.51 28.00 -6.06
C PHE A 172 10.81 28.18 -7.56
N ALA A 173 9.98 27.63 -8.44
CA ALA A 173 10.01 27.86 -9.89
C ALA A 173 9.30 29.15 -10.25
#